data_AF-A0A957AHS7-F1
#
_entry.id   AF-A0A957AHS7-F1
#
_cell.length_a   1.000
_cell.length_b   1.000
_cell.length_c   1.000
_cell.angle_alpha   90.00
_cell.angle_beta   90.00
_cell.angle_gamma   90.00
#
_symmetry.space_group_name_H-M   'P 1'
#
loop_
_entity.id
_entity.type
_entity.pdbx_description
1 polymer ?
#
loop_
_entity_poly.entity_id
_entity_poly.type
_entity_poly.pdbx_seq_one_letter_code
_entity_poly.pdbx_strand_id
1 'polypeptide(L)'
;MDLSPTGQRRFGDHRTGRAGVGPTVGRFDQRSRHKNMKELRPGSVGASELRILFIFDPERRAILLMAGDKRGQWKAWYRRSIPIADRRDDVHRQDLKT
;
A
#
# COMPACT_ATOMS: atom_id res chain seq x y z
N MET A 1 8.73 13.26 42.28
CA MET A 1 9.55 12.74 41.17
C MET A 1 8.67 11.81 40.39
N ASP A 2 8.22 12.22 39.21
CA ASP A 2 7.41 11.37 38.33
C ASP A 2 7.93 11.52 36.91
N LEU A 3 8.26 10.40 36.28
CA LEU A 3 8.94 10.31 34.99
C LEU A 3 7.88 10.20 33.89
N SER A 4 7.94 11.14 32.94
CA SER A 4 7.29 10.96 31.64
C SER A 4 7.81 9.70 30.92
N PRO A 5 7.01 9.12 30.01
CA PRO A 5 7.59 8.82 28.72
C PRO A 5 6.76 9.32 27.54
N THR A 6 7.48 10.08 26.73
CA THR A 6 7.28 10.44 25.33
C THR A 6 6.78 9.29 24.44
N GLY A 7 5.87 9.61 23.51
CA GLY A 7 5.85 8.98 22.19
C GLY A 7 4.64 8.12 21.83
N GLN A 8 3.74 8.70 21.02
CA GLN A 8 3.45 8.27 19.64
C GLN A 8 2.16 8.93 19.16
N ARG A 9 2.27 9.75 18.11
CA ARG A 9 1.12 10.37 17.43
C ARG A 9 0.28 9.26 16.81
N ARG A 10 -0.92 9.05 17.35
CA ARG A 10 -1.96 8.20 16.77
C ARG A 10 -2.51 8.90 15.54
N PHE A 11 -2.17 8.42 14.34
CA PHE A 11 -2.84 8.88 13.13
C PHE A 11 -4.16 8.13 12.96
N GLY A 12 -5.24 8.85 13.30
CA GLY A 12 -6.52 8.85 12.59
C GLY A 12 -7.33 7.56 12.62
N ASP A 13 -8.11 7.39 13.68
CA ASP A 13 -9.26 6.50 13.71
C ASP A 13 -10.53 7.19 13.14
N HIS A 14 -11.39 6.38 12.53
CA HIS A 14 -12.79 6.60 12.15
C HIS A 14 -13.16 7.85 11.33
N ARG A 15 -13.43 7.65 10.02
CA ARG A 15 -14.49 8.39 9.33
C ARG A 15 -15.30 7.50 8.40
N THR A 16 -16.57 7.42 8.77
CA THR A 16 -17.77 7.01 8.05
C THR A 16 -17.78 7.49 6.61
N GLY A 17 -18.35 6.66 5.72
CA GLY A 17 -18.42 6.88 4.29
C GLY A 17 -19.01 8.23 3.89
N ARG A 18 -18.34 8.89 2.95
CA ARG A 18 -18.93 9.89 2.06
C ARG A 18 -18.36 9.61 0.66
N ALA A 19 -19.21 9.13 -0.23
CA ALA A 19 -18.91 9.05 -1.65
C ALA A 19 -18.57 10.47 -2.13
N GLY A 20 -17.35 10.68 -2.65
CA GLY A 20 -16.89 12.00 -3.10
C GLY A 20 -15.38 12.24 -3.13
N VAL A 21 -14.53 11.26 -2.82
CA VAL A 21 -13.07 11.39 -2.97
C VAL A 21 -12.60 10.25 -3.88
N GLY A 22 -12.00 10.61 -5.02
CA GLY A 22 -11.38 9.63 -5.91
C GLY A 22 -10.30 8.80 -5.21
N PRO A 23 -9.85 7.71 -5.83
CA PRO A 23 -8.86 6.83 -5.20
C PRO A 23 -7.60 7.63 -4.83
N THR A 24 -7.12 7.44 -3.59
CA THR A 24 -5.91 8.13 -3.15
C THR A 24 -4.67 7.29 -3.49
N VAL A 25 -3.60 7.97 -3.89
CA VAL A 25 -2.29 7.37 -4.11
C VAL A 25 -1.36 7.85 -3.00
N GLY A 26 -0.85 6.92 -2.19
CA GLY A 26 0.12 7.21 -1.15
C GLY A 26 1.54 6.83 -1.57
N ARG A 27 2.54 7.52 -1.00
CA ARG A 27 3.93 7.01 -1.00
C ARG A 27 3.95 5.73 -0.17
N PHE A 28 4.50 4.66 -0.74
CA PHE A 28 4.65 3.39 -0.04
C PHE A 28 5.87 3.45 0.89
N ASP A 29 5.65 3.68 2.18
CA ASP A 29 6.71 3.89 3.18
C ASP A 29 7.09 2.60 3.93
N GLN A 30 6.89 1.44 3.31
CA GLN A 30 7.07 0.15 3.98
C GLN A 30 8.01 -0.73 3.20
N ARG A 31 9.26 -0.87 3.67
CA ARG A 31 10.23 -1.99 3.49
C ARG A 31 10.31 -2.73 2.13
N SER A 32 9.74 -2.21 1.05
CA SER A 32 9.90 -2.70 -0.32
C SER A 32 11.37 -2.56 -0.71
N ARG A 33 11.92 -3.55 -1.42
CA ARG A 33 13.26 -3.43 -1.99
C ARG A 33 13.30 -2.39 -3.13
N HIS A 34 12.15 -2.12 -3.76
CA HIS A 34 12.02 -1.17 -4.86
C HIS A 34 11.37 0.13 -4.39
N LYS A 35 12.10 1.25 -4.55
CA LYS A 35 11.67 2.59 -4.08
C LYS A 35 10.46 3.17 -4.84
N ASN A 36 10.13 2.64 -6.01
CA ASN A 36 9.07 3.15 -6.88
C ASN A 36 7.70 2.45 -6.67
N MET A 37 7.59 1.49 -5.75
CA MET A 37 6.31 0.87 -5.43
C MET A 37 5.34 1.89 -4.83
N LYS A 38 4.08 1.82 -5.23
CA LYS A 38 2.99 2.71 -4.83
C LYS A 38 1.81 1.89 -4.34
N GLU A 39 0.94 2.53 -3.57
CA GLU A 39 -0.29 1.93 -3.08
C GLU A 39 -1.49 2.77 -3.52
N LEU A 40 -2.42 2.12 -4.23
CA LEU A 40 -3.73 2.65 -4.55
C LEU A 40 -4.72 2.26 -3.45
N ARG A 41 -5.52 3.23 -3.03
CA ARG A 41 -6.53 3.07 -1.98
C ARG A 41 -7.89 3.48 -2.53
N PRO A 42 -8.59 2.56 -3.23
CA PRO A 42 -9.97 2.80 -3.64
C PRO A 42 -10.84 3.14 -2.44
N GLY A 43 -11.90 3.92 -2.67
CA GLY A 43 -12.89 4.23 -1.65
C GLY A 43 -13.43 2.94 -1.02
N SER A 44 -13.36 2.85 0.30
CA SER A 44 -13.90 1.73 1.06
C SER A 44 -15.42 1.76 1.02
N VAL A 45 -16.06 0.71 0.51
CA VAL A 45 -17.52 0.50 0.61
C VAL A 45 -17.79 -0.52 1.72
N GLY A 46 -18.68 -0.17 2.65
CA GLY A 46 -18.93 -0.97 3.85
C GLY A 46 -17.65 -1.15 4.67
N ALA A 47 -17.35 -2.38 5.07
CA ALA A 47 -16.14 -2.66 5.83
C ALA A 47 -14.87 -2.88 4.98
N SER A 48 -14.92 -2.85 3.62
CA SER A 48 -13.78 -3.28 2.78
C SER A 48 -12.63 -2.30 2.80
N GLU A 49 -11.41 -2.78 3.01
CA GLU A 49 -10.19 -2.00 2.84
C GLU A 49 -9.37 -2.56 1.69
N LEU A 50 -9.87 -2.42 0.47
CA LEU A 50 -9.11 -2.82 -0.72
C LEU A 50 -7.83 -1.97 -0.81
N ARG A 51 -6.69 -2.65 -0.99
CA ARG A 51 -5.39 -2.03 -1.29
C ARG A 51 -4.77 -2.71 -2.49
N ILE A 52 -4.16 -1.90 -3.34
CA ILE A 52 -3.48 -2.39 -4.54
C ILE A 52 -2.05 -1.84 -4.53
N LEU A 53 -1.06 -2.73 -4.55
CA LEU A 53 0.35 -2.38 -4.76
C LEU A 53 0.61 -2.37 -6.27
N PHE A 54 1.23 -1.30 -6.75
CA PHE A 54 1.52 -1.13 -8.17
C PHE A 54 2.80 -0.32 -8.40
N ILE A 55 3.32 -0.37 -9.62
CA ILE A 55 4.41 0.50 -10.10
C ILE A 55 4.00 1.17 -11.42
N PHE A 56 4.75 2.19 -11.83
CA PHE A 56 4.81 2.61 -13.22
C PHE A 56 6.09 2.06 -13.84
N ASP A 57 5.97 1.44 -15.00
CA ASP A 57 7.11 1.01 -15.81
C ASP A 57 7.73 2.21 -16.59
N PRO A 58 8.87 2.03 -17.28
CA PRO A 58 9.48 3.09 -18.10
C PRO A 58 8.58 3.62 -19.22
N GLU A 59 7.63 2.81 -19.70
CA GLU A 59 6.64 3.19 -20.72
C GLU A 59 5.40 3.88 -20.11
N ARG A 60 5.45 4.21 -18.82
CA ARG A 60 4.37 4.87 -18.05
C ARG A 60 3.10 4.04 -17.94
N ARG A 61 3.19 2.71 -18.08
CA ARG A 61 2.09 1.78 -17.83
C ARG A 61 2.00 1.46 -16.35
N ALA A 62 0.79 1.45 -15.82
CA ALA A 62 0.54 1.03 -14.44
C ALA A 62 0.52 -0.50 -14.38
N ILE A 63 1.47 -1.10 -13.65
CA ILE A 63 1.55 -2.54 -13.46
C ILE A 63 1.02 -2.89 -12.07
N LEU A 64 -0.09 -3.62 -12.02
CA LEU A 64 -0.70 -4.06 -10.77
C LEU A 64 0.03 -5.30 -10.25
N LEU A 65 0.68 -5.15 -9.09
CA LEU A 65 1.54 -6.20 -8.53
C LEU A 65 0.80 -7.05 -7.50
N MET A 66 -0.11 -6.50 -6.71
CA MET A 66 -0.88 -7.24 -5.71
C MET A 66 -2.14 -6.47 -5.32
N ALA A 67 -3.27 -7.16 -5.15
CA ALA A 67 -4.51 -6.58 -4.62
C ALA A 67 -5.04 -7.44 -3.46
N GLY A 68 -5.61 -6.83 -2.44
CA GLY A 68 -6.30 -7.61 -1.39
C GLY A 68 -7.06 -6.75 -0.40
N ASP A 69 -7.94 -7.41 0.36
CA ASP A 69 -8.67 -6.78 1.46
C ASP A 69 -7.79 -6.73 2.72
N LYS A 70 -7.60 -5.53 3.26
CA LYS A 70 -6.75 -5.22 4.40
C LYS A 70 -7.53 -5.19 5.73
N ARG A 71 -8.86 -5.37 5.72
CA ARG A 71 -9.75 -5.37 6.90
C ARG A 71 -9.10 -5.99 8.14
N GLY A 72 -8.89 -5.19 9.19
CA GLY A 72 -8.46 -5.64 10.52
C GLY A 72 -7.06 -6.28 10.61
N GLN A 73 -6.33 -6.45 9.51
CA GLN A 73 -5.11 -7.28 9.44
C GLN A 73 -3.93 -6.55 8.79
N TRP A 74 -3.80 -5.25 9.05
CA TRP A 74 -2.86 -4.38 8.36
C TRP A 74 -1.40 -4.85 8.40
N LYS A 75 -0.86 -5.23 9.57
CA LYS A 75 0.54 -5.70 9.69
C LYS A 75 0.77 -7.00 8.92
N ALA A 76 -0.14 -7.96 9.08
CA ALA A 76 -0.02 -9.27 8.46
C ALA A 76 -0.14 -9.18 6.93
N TRP A 77 -1.05 -8.34 6.44
CA TRP A 77 -1.21 -8.10 5.01
C TRP A 77 0.07 -7.54 4.40
N TYR A 78 0.64 -6.46 4.93
CA TYR A 78 1.88 -5.89 4.37
C TYR A 78 3.07 -6.86 4.46
N ARG A 79 3.25 -7.58 5.57
CA ARG A 79 4.30 -8.60 5.71
C ARG A 79 4.27 -9.66 4.61
N ARG A 80 3.07 -10.03 4.13
CA ARG A 80 2.87 -11.03 3.09
C ARG A 80 2.88 -10.43 1.69
N SER A 81 2.20 -9.30 1.51
CA SER A 81 1.96 -8.69 0.19
C SER A 81 3.20 -8.02 -0.39
N ILE A 82 4.07 -7.41 0.45
CA ILE A 82 5.27 -6.72 -0.03
C ILE A 82 6.25 -7.68 -0.71
N PRO A 83 6.67 -8.81 -0.11
CA PRO A 83 7.59 -9.73 -0.78
C PRO A 83 7.05 -10.32 -2.09
N ILE A 84 5.73 -10.50 -2.17
CA ILE A 84 5.06 -10.99 -3.39
C ILE A 84 5.10 -9.91 -4.47
N ALA A 85 4.77 -8.67 -4.12
CA ALA A 85 4.81 -7.54 -5.05
C ALA A 85 6.24 -7.27 -5.55
N ASP A 86 7.23 -7.31 -4.67
CA ASP A 86 8.65 -7.21 -5.01
C ASP A 86 9.06 -8.26 -6.04
N ARG A 87 8.73 -9.54 -5.81
CA ARG A 87 9.07 -10.62 -6.74
C ARG A 87 8.43 -10.42 -8.12
N ARG A 88 7.20 -9.89 -8.15
CA ARG A 88 6.50 -9.60 -9.41
C ARG A 88 7.12 -8.42 -10.16
N ASP A 89 7.58 -7.39 -9.45
CA ASP A 89 8.37 -6.28 -10.04
C ASP A 89 9.72 -6.79 -10.57
N ASP A 90 10.43 -7.63 -9.82
CA ASP A 90 11.69 -8.25 -10.25
C ASP A 90 11.54 -8.97 -11.60
N VAL A 91 10.49 -9.81 -11.75
CA VAL A 91 10.19 -10.53 -13.00
C VAL A 91 9.88 -9.54 -14.13
N HIS A 92 8.98 -8.59 -13.90
CA HIS A 92 8.60 -7.60 -14.92
C HIS A 92 9.81 -6.79 -15.44
N ARG A 93 10.75 -6.42 -14.55
CA ARG A 93 11.98 -5.72 -14.96
C ARG A 93 12.96 -6.59 -15.72
N GLN A 94 12.92 -7.90 -15.55
CA GLN A 94 13.72 -8.82 -16.36
C GLN A 94 13.15 -8.90 -17.79
N ASP A 95 11.82 -8.98 -17.91
CA ASP A 95 11.14 -9.00 -19.20
C ASP A 95 11.41 -7.74 -20.03
N LEU A 96 11.48 -6.56 -19.39
CA LEU A 96 11.80 -5.29 -20.07
C LEU A 96 13.25 -5.17 -20.56
N LYS A 97 14.15 -6.05 -20.12
CA LYS A 97 15.57 -6.05 -20.52
C LYS A 97 15.89 -6.99 -21.68
N THR A 98 14.89 -7.74 -22.13
CA THR A 98 14.98 -8.69 -23.25
C THR A 98 14.50 -8.01 -24.52
#